data_AF-A0A2N4S8Y8-F1
#
_entry.id   AF-A0A2N4S8Y8-F1
#
_cell.length_a   1.000
_cell.length_b   1.000
_cell.length_c   1.000
_cell.angle_alpha   90.00
_cell.angle_beta   90.00
_cell.angle_gamma   90.00
#
_symmetry.space_group_name_H-M   'P 1'
#
loop_
_entity.id
_entity.type
_entity.pdbx_description
1 polymer ?
#
loop_
_entity_poly.entity_id
_entity_poly.type
_entity_poly.pdbx_seq_one_letter_code
_entity_poly.pdbx_strand_id
1 'polypeptide(L)'
;MCELSSTDNLLLLIIIRWNFGLLLPVGRNWNYVPELRSNSHLYKTLKIKKIMDNYQSNPRPGGNFQQKKMAQNNERQQTKSPEEFLKEHSIHTEWITQGADNTMVDFTEEAGKYMAKQKLTKSKIRSIYGEIKRIQVNGFEKEKASFYLLRPKMAYALGRDSGNKGLKLFKLIFDYTSNLVKDANQYENFCNLFEAILAYHKANGGKD
;
A
#
# COMPACT_ATOMS: atom_id res chain seq x y z
N MET A 1 -26.90 -2.79 41.98
CA MET A 1 -28.05 -3.28 41.19
C MET A 1 -28.31 -2.21 40.13
N CYS A 2 -28.15 -2.38 38.82
CA CYS A 2 -28.05 -3.54 37.91
C CYS A 2 -26.95 -3.22 36.86
N GLU A 3 -25.98 -4.09 36.60
CA GLU A 3 -25.94 -5.20 35.61
C GLU A 3 -25.83 -4.79 34.11
N LEU A 4 -24.57 -4.89 33.63
CA LEU A 4 -24.04 -5.49 32.38
C LEU A 4 -24.81 -5.44 31.04
N SER A 5 -24.15 -4.89 30.01
CA SER A 5 -23.72 -5.60 28.77
C SER A 5 -22.61 -4.74 28.12
N SER A 6 -21.35 -5.16 27.88
CA SER A 6 -20.74 -6.37 27.34
C SER A 6 -21.04 -6.63 25.86
N THR A 7 -20.54 -5.73 25.00
CA THR A 7 -20.15 -5.87 23.58
C THR A 7 -19.73 -4.45 23.17
N ASP A 8 -18.45 -4.10 23.02
CA ASP A 8 -17.71 -4.26 21.76
C ASP A 8 -16.20 -4.10 22.01
N ASN A 9 -15.63 -5.08 22.71
CA ASN A 9 -14.18 -5.22 22.91
C ASN A 9 -13.54 -6.11 21.82
N LEU A 10 -14.03 -6.03 20.58
CA LEU A 10 -13.59 -6.88 19.46
C LEU A 10 -12.60 -6.22 18.48
N LEU A 11 -12.26 -4.94 18.65
CA LEU A 11 -11.23 -4.29 17.83
C LEU A 11 -9.83 -4.25 18.47
N LEU A 12 -9.71 -4.68 19.73
CA LEU A 12 -8.43 -4.75 20.46
C LEU A 12 -7.74 -6.13 20.42
N LEU A 13 -8.36 -7.14 19.80
CA LEU A 13 -7.82 -8.52 19.74
C LEU A 13 -7.17 -8.92 18.41
N ILE A 14 -7.11 -8.04 17.40
CA ILE A 14 -6.49 -8.38 16.09
C ILE A 14 -4.95 -8.32 16.12
N ILE A 15 -4.33 -7.86 17.22
CA ILE A 15 -2.85 -7.67 17.27
C ILE A 15 -2.08 -8.81 17.98
N ILE A 16 -2.72 -9.80 18.63
CA ILE A 16 -2.00 -10.79 19.49
C ILE A 16 -2.16 -12.28 19.06
N ARG A 17 -2.37 -12.62 17.79
CA ARG A 17 -2.49 -14.05 17.42
C ARG A 17 -1.94 -14.42 16.04
N TRP A 18 -0.63 -14.36 15.88
CA TRP A 18 0.08 -15.02 14.77
C TRP A 18 1.04 -16.08 15.34
N ASN A 19 0.52 -17.27 15.62
CA ASN A 19 1.31 -18.49 15.72
C ASN A 19 0.39 -19.72 15.53
N PHE A 20 0.97 -20.79 14.97
CA PHE A 20 0.42 -22.12 14.68
C PHE A 20 -0.28 -22.37 13.33
N GLY A 21 0.40 -23.17 12.50
CA GLY A 21 -0.20 -23.95 11.42
C GLY A 21 -0.62 -25.35 11.87
N LEU A 22 -1.43 -26.01 11.04
CA LEU A 22 -1.65 -27.46 10.82
C LEU A 22 -2.94 -27.56 9.96
N LEU A 23 -2.88 -28.02 8.72
CA LEU A 23 -2.92 -29.43 8.27
C LEU A 23 -4.36 -29.98 8.19
N LEU A 24 -4.85 -30.20 6.96
CA LEU A 24 -5.98 -31.09 6.66
C LEU A 24 -5.73 -31.82 5.31
N PRO A 25 -6.33 -33.02 5.11
CA PRO A 25 -5.63 -34.17 4.55
C PRO A 25 -6.07 -34.61 3.14
N VAL A 26 -5.34 -35.63 2.68
CA VAL A 26 -5.28 -36.31 1.38
C VAL A 26 -6.57 -37.07 1.00
N GLY A 27 -6.91 -37.08 -0.30
CA GLY A 27 -7.31 -38.29 -1.00
C GLY A 27 -8.80 -38.47 -1.32
N ARG A 28 -9.17 -38.33 -2.61
CA ARG A 28 -10.25 -39.14 -3.19
C ARG A 28 -9.99 -39.47 -4.66
N ASN A 29 -9.82 -40.76 -4.89
CA ASN A 29 -9.59 -41.48 -6.13
C ASN A 29 -10.89 -41.53 -6.97
N TRP A 30 -10.83 -41.14 -8.25
CA TRP A 30 -11.92 -41.28 -9.20
C TRP A 30 -11.48 -42.26 -10.29
N ASN A 31 -11.91 -43.51 -10.20
CA ASN A 31 -11.85 -44.47 -11.29
C ASN A 31 -13.21 -45.16 -11.43
N TYR A 32 -13.81 -44.97 -12.61
CA TYR A 32 -14.69 -45.89 -13.37
C TYR A 32 -15.99 -45.26 -13.90
N VAL A 33 -16.05 -44.98 -15.21
CA VAL A 33 -17.27 -44.98 -16.05
C VAL A 33 -16.86 -45.41 -17.49
N PRO A 34 -17.63 -46.26 -18.20
CA PRO A 34 -17.14 -47.08 -19.31
C PRO A 34 -17.24 -46.44 -20.71
N GLU A 35 -16.48 -47.06 -21.60
CA GLU A 35 -16.19 -46.70 -23.00
C GLU A 35 -17.37 -47.02 -23.94
N LEU A 36 -17.84 -46.02 -24.70
CA LEU A 36 -18.65 -46.23 -25.90
C LEU A 36 -17.95 -45.59 -27.11
N ARG A 37 -17.45 -46.47 -27.98
CA ARG A 37 -16.76 -46.19 -29.23
C ARG A 37 -17.79 -46.09 -30.35
N SER A 38 -17.88 -44.94 -31.03
CA SER A 38 -18.47 -44.84 -32.36
C SER A 38 -17.73 -43.79 -33.20
N ASN A 39 -17.52 -44.14 -34.46
CA ASN A 39 -16.47 -43.65 -35.35
C ASN A 39 -16.64 -42.18 -35.78
N SER A 40 -15.68 -41.33 -35.43
CA SER A 40 -15.46 -40.02 -36.08
C SER A 40 -13.97 -39.71 -36.34
N HIS A 41 -13.12 -40.75 -36.37
CA HIS A 41 -11.71 -40.60 -36.00
C HIS A 41 -10.70 -40.30 -37.12
N LEU A 42 -11.11 -39.87 -38.33
CA LEU A 42 -10.14 -39.72 -39.44
C LEU A 42 -10.01 -38.35 -40.11
N TYR A 43 -10.82 -37.32 -39.76
CA TYR A 43 -10.64 -35.97 -40.33
C TYR A 43 -10.37 -34.84 -39.31
N LYS A 44 -10.21 -35.17 -38.02
CA LYS A 44 -9.77 -34.20 -36.99
C LYS A 44 -8.31 -34.37 -36.55
N THR A 45 -7.68 -35.51 -36.83
CA THR A 45 -6.33 -35.87 -36.33
C THR A 45 -5.19 -35.34 -37.20
N LEU A 46 -5.39 -35.12 -38.51
CA LEU A 46 -4.35 -34.56 -39.40
C LEU A 46 -4.09 -33.05 -39.18
N LYS A 47 -5.06 -32.31 -38.63
CA LYS A 47 -4.87 -30.88 -38.32
C LYS A 47 -4.26 -30.64 -36.94
N ILE A 48 -4.42 -31.58 -36.01
CA ILE A 48 -3.92 -31.49 -34.64
C ILE A 48 -2.48 -32.03 -34.53
N LYS A 49 -2.10 -33.07 -35.30
CA LYS A 49 -0.73 -33.61 -35.24
C LYS A 49 0.33 -32.60 -35.70
N LYS A 50 0.02 -31.76 -36.69
CA LYS A 50 0.89 -30.66 -37.15
C LYS A 50 1.10 -29.56 -36.10
N ILE A 51 0.19 -29.46 -35.12
CA ILE A 51 0.25 -28.47 -34.03
C ILE A 51 1.06 -29.02 -32.85
N MET A 52 1.04 -30.34 -32.61
CA MET A 52 1.73 -30.96 -31.46
C MET A 52 3.19 -31.34 -31.74
N ASP A 53 3.56 -31.65 -32.99
CA ASP A 53 4.96 -31.95 -33.35
C ASP A 53 5.87 -30.70 -33.27
N ASN A 54 5.29 -29.49 -33.24
CA ASN A 54 6.01 -28.23 -33.10
C ASN A 54 6.14 -27.74 -31.64
N TYR A 55 5.76 -28.57 -30.66
CA TYR A 55 5.90 -28.23 -29.25
C TYR A 55 7.22 -28.72 -28.63
N GLN A 56 8.02 -29.46 -29.41
CA GLN A 56 9.16 -30.22 -28.89
C GLN A 56 10.46 -29.99 -29.66
N SER A 57 10.83 -28.72 -29.84
CA SER A 57 12.24 -28.27 -29.91
C SER A 57 12.31 -26.76 -30.07
N ASN A 58 12.37 -26.03 -28.96
CA ASN A 58 12.89 -24.66 -28.96
C ASN A 58 13.58 -24.41 -27.60
N PRO A 59 14.92 -24.33 -27.54
CA PRO A 59 15.58 -23.80 -26.36
C PRO A 59 15.22 -22.32 -26.25
N ARG A 60 14.36 -21.94 -25.30
CA ARG A 60 13.95 -20.54 -25.09
C ARG A 60 15.13 -19.74 -24.54
N PRO A 61 15.70 -18.77 -25.26
CA PRO A 61 16.65 -17.82 -24.69
C PRO A 61 15.88 -16.61 -24.13
N GLY A 62 16.15 -16.25 -22.87
CA GLY A 62 15.89 -14.88 -22.38
C GLY A 62 14.65 -14.68 -21.51
N GLY A 63 14.64 -15.27 -20.31
CA GLY A 63 14.00 -14.59 -19.17
C GLY A 63 14.81 -13.34 -18.79
N ASN A 64 14.13 -12.31 -18.26
CA ASN A 64 14.70 -11.14 -17.55
C ASN A 64 14.71 -9.77 -18.27
N PHE A 65 13.83 -9.48 -19.22
CA PHE A 65 13.68 -8.08 -19.67
C PHE A 65 12.79 -7.23 -18.75
N GLN A 66 11.64 -7.77 -18.31
CA GLN A 66 10.75 -7.09 -17.35
C GLN A 66 11.40 -6.98 -15.94
N GLN A 67 12.06 -8.04 -15.47
CA GLN A 67 12.77 -8.04 -14.19
C GLN A 67 13.95 -7.06 -14.17
N LYS A 68 14.69 -6.91 -15.28
CA LYS A 68 15.76 -5.91 -15.41
C LYS A 68 15.22 -4.48 -15.42
N LYS A 69 14.10 -4.19 -16.11
CA LYS A 69 13.46 -2.86 -16.08
C LYS A 69 12.97 -2.50 -14.68
N MET A 70 12.36 -3.44 -13.97
CA MET A 70 11.92 -3.25 -12.58
C MET A 70 13.10 -3.04 -11.62
N ALA A 71 14.20 -3.77 -11.78
CA ALA A 71 15.43 -3.59 -11.00
C ALA A 71 16.08 -2.21 -11.24
N GLN A 72 16.20 -1.78 -12.50
CA GLN A 72 16.74 -0.45 -12.85
C GLN A 72 15.86 0.70 -12.33
N ASN A 73 14.53 0.58 -12.41
CA ASN A 73 13.64 1.59 -11.83
C ASN A 73 13.71 1.61 -10.30
N ASN A 74 13.90 0.45 -9.66
CA ASN A 74 14.08 0.35 -8.21
C ASN A 74 15.37 1.03 -7.74
N GLU A 75 16.49 0.86 -8.43
CA GLU A 75 17.76 1.52 -8.11
C GLU A 75 17.67 3.05 -8.30
N ARG A 76 17.06 3.51 -9.40
CA ARG A 76 16.86 4.95 -9.66
C ARG A 76 16.00 5.63 -8.59
N GLN A 77 14.95 4.97 -8.10
CA GLN A 77 14.12 5.52 -7.02
C GLN A 77 14.84 5.55 -5.66
N GLN A 78 15.88 4.73 -5.47
CA GLN A 78 16.65 4.69 -4.23
C GLN A 78 17.57 5.92 -4.06
N THR A 79 18.06 6.49 -5.17
CA THR A 79 18.95 7.66 -5.14
C THR A 79 18.21 8.99 -5.07
N LYS A 80 16.99 9.07 -5.64
CA LYS A 80 16.21 10.32 -5.71
C LYS A 80 16.01 10.98 -4.35
N SER A 81 16.28 12.27 -4.29
CA SER A 81 15.95 13.12 -3.15
C SER A 81 14.42 13.30 -3.02
N PRO A 82 13.91 13.59 -1.82
CA PRO A 82 12.49 13.92 -1.63
C PRO A 82 12.02 15.11 -2.48
N GLU A 83 12.89 16.09 -2.71
CA GLU A 83 12.61 17.25 -3.55
C GLU A 83 12.43 16.87 -5.02
N GLU A 84 13.30 16.01 -5.55
CA GLU A 84 13.17 15.48 -6.91
C GLU A 84 11.90 14.64 -7.07
N PHE A 85 11.55 13.84 -6.05
CA PHE A 85 10.31 13.07 -6.05
C PHE A 85 9.09 13.99 -6.24
N LEU A 86 9.01 15.10 -5.49
CA LEU A 86 7.89 16.04 -5.57
C LEU A 86 7.88 16.87 -6.85
N LYS A 87 9.05 17.06 -7.48
CA LYS A 87 9.12 17.68 -8.81
C LYS A 87 8.49 16.77 -9.88
N GLU A 88 8.65 15.46 -9.75
CA GLU A 88 8.05 14.47 -10.65
C GLU A 88 6.57 14.19 -10.32
N HIS A 89 6.22 14.21 -9.03
CA HIS A 89 4.88 13.91 -8.52
C HIS A 89 4.39 15.12 -7.73
N SER A 90 3.76 16.06 -8.43
CA SER A 90 3.27 17.30 -7.81
C SER A 90 2.08 17.03 -6.90
N ILE A 91 2.01 17.78 -5.80
CA ILE A 91 0.87 17.74 -4.89
C ILE A 91 -0.21 18.69 -5.43
N HIS A 92 -1.44 18.19 -5.59
CA HIS A 92 -2.57 18.99 -6.03
C HIS A 92 -3.35 19.52 -4.83
N THR A 93 -3.79 20.79 -4.91
CA THR A 93 -4.51 21.46 -3.81
C THR A 93 -5.97 20.99 -3.70
N GLU A 94 -6.50 20.47 -4.81
CA GLU A 94 -7.83 19.93 -4.99
C GLU A 94 -8.07 18.73 -4.09
N TRP A 95 -7.03 17.93 -3.81
CA TRP A 95 -7.11 16.78 -2.91
C TRP A 95 -7.56 17.15 -1.51
N ILE A 96 -7.18 18.35 -1.04
CA ILE A 96 -7.58 18.86 0.28
C ILE A 96 -8.88 19.66 0.19
N THR A 97 -9.04 20.48 -0.84
CA THR A 97 -10.15 21.44 -0.94
C THR A 97 -11.45 20.84 -1.48
N GLN A 98 -11.36 19.89 -2.41
CA GLN A 98 -12.49 19.29 -3.12
C GLN A 98 -12.66 17.81 -2.77
N GLY A 99 -11.56 17.10 -2.45
CA GLY A 99 -11.57 15.70 -2.04
C GLY A 99 -10.71 14.81 -2.94
N ALA A 100 -10.73 13.51 -2.66
CA ALA A 100 -9.89 12.54 -3.36
C ALA A 100 -10.36 12.30 -4.80
N ASP A 101 -9.39 12.18 -5.71
CA ASP A 101 -9.57 11.78 -7.10
C ASP A 101 -8.57 10.68 -7.48
N ASN A 102 -8.58 10.24 -8.74
CA ASN A 102 -7.63 9.21 -9.21
C ASN A 102 -6.17 9.69 -9.12
N THR A 103 -5.90 10.98 -9.32
CA THR A 103 -4.54 11.52 -9.27
C THR A 103 -3.96 11.47 -7.85
N MET A 104 -4.81 11.62 -6.83
CA MET A 104 -4.42 11.41 -5.44
C MET A 104 -3.99 9.97 -5.21
N VAL A 105 -4.76 9.00 -5.71
CA VAL A 105 -4.45 7.57 -5.54
C VAL A 105 -3.09 7.25 -6.13
N ASP A 106 -2.84 7.64 -7.38
CA ASP A 106 -1.55 7.44 -8.06
C ASP A 106 -0.39 8.08 -7.29
N PHE A 107 -0.56 9.30 -6.80
CA PHE A 107 0.43 9.99 -5.99
C PHE A 107 0.73 9.24 -4.68
N THR A 108 -0.32 8.85 -3.95
CA THR A 108 -0.16 8.17 -2.66
C THR A 108 0.48 6.79 -2.79
N GLU A 109 0.23 6.11 -3.91
CA GLU A 109 0.89 4.86 -4.24
C GLU A 109 2.40 5.06 -4.40
N GLU A 110 2.83 6.00 -5.24
CA GLU A 110 4.25 6.28 -5.46
C GLU A 110 4.95 6.85 -4.20
N ALA A 111 4.25 7.69 -3.43
CA ALA A 111 4.76 8.21 -2.17
C ALA A 111 4.95 7.10 -1.12
N GLY A 112 3.96 6.21 -0.97
CA GLY A 112 4.03 5.06 -0.07
C GLY A 112 5.15 4.10 -0.45
N LYS A 113 5.31 3.80 -1.75
CA LYS A 113 6.43 3.02 -2.30
C LYS A 113 7.77 3.66 -1.97
N TYR A 114 7.92 4.96 -2.24
CA TYR A 114 9.16 5.68 -1.96
C TYR A 114 9.51 5.62 -0.47
N MET A 115 8.57 5.93 0.42
CA MET A 115 8.81 5.93 1.86
C MET A 115 9.19 4.53 2.39
N ALA A 116 8.56 3.47 1.88
CA ALA A 116 8.89 2.10 2.26
C ALA A 116 10.32 1.74 1.82
N LYS A 117 10.70 2.08 0.59
CA LYS A 117 12.06 1.87 0.05
C LYS A 117 13.12 2.65 0.83
N GLN A 118 12.80 3.86 1.29
CA GLN A 118 13.66 4.68 2.13
C GLN A 118 13.65 4.27 3.61
N LYS A 119 13.08 3.09 3.94
CA LYS A 119 13.09 2.50 5.28
C LYS A 119 12.43 3.38 6.34
N LEU A 120 11.39 4.13 5.98
CA LEU A 120 10.54 4.79 6.96
C LEU A 120 9.82 3.71 7.78
N THR A 121 10.11 3.65 9.08
CA THR A 121 9.52 2.65 9.99
C THR A 121 8.17 3.11 10.53
N LYS A 122 7.27 2.18 10.83
CA LYS A 122 5.95 2.50 11.42
C LYS A 122 6.10 3.21 12.75
N SER A 123 7.10 2.84 13.55
CA SER A 123 7.45 3.53 14.79
C SER A 123 7.64 5.04 14.63
N LYS A 124 8.30 5.49 13.56
CA LYS A 124 8.53 6.92 13.27
C LYS A 124 7.24 7.64 12.87
N ILE A 125 6.36 6.97 12.14
CA ILE A 125 5.09 7.54 11.66
C ILE A 125 4.05 7.61 12.80
N ARG A 126 3.97 6.57 13.64
CA ARG A 126 2.89 6.36 14.61
C ARG A 126 2.63 7.55 15.53
N SER A 127 3.68 8.23 15.99
CA SER A 127 3.55 9.40 16.89
C SER A 127 2.80 10.57 16.25
N ILE A 128 2.99 10.77 14.95
CA ILE A 128 2.39 11.87 14.20
C ILE A 128 1.01 11.46 13.71
N TYR A 129 0.91 10.30 13.07
CA TYR A 129 -0.36 9.85 12.53
C TYR A 129 -1.39 9.54 13.61
N GLY A 130 -0.95 9.03 14.78
CA GLY A 130 -1.84 8.86 15.93
C GLY A 130 -2.42 10.18 16.44
N GLU A 131 -1.65 11.28 16.36
CA GLU A 131 -2.12 12.62 16.70
C GLU A 131 -3.16 13.12 15.69
N ILE A 132 -2.92 12.90 14.39
CA ILE A 132 -3.88 13.21 13.32
C ILE A 132 -5.21 12.47 13.58
N LYS A 133 -5.16 11.16 13.82
CA LYS A 133 -6.38 10.39 14.13
C LYS A 133 -7.07 10.83 15.41
N ARG A 134 -6.32 11.25 16.45
CA ARG A 134 -6.94 11.75 17.69
C ARG A 134 -7.72 13.04 17.44
N ILE A 135 -7.14 13.98 16.70
CA ILE A 135 -7.80 15.25 16.33
C ILE A 135 -9.05 14.95 15.50
N GLN A 136 -8.99 14.00 14.57
CA GLN A 136 -10.15 13.57 13.76
C GLN A 136 -11.29 13.06 14.64
N VAL A 137 -11.00 12.14 15.58
CA VAL A 137 -12.00 11.57 16.49
C VAL A 137 -12.60 12.62 17.42
N ASN A 138 -11.78 13.54 17.93
CA ASN A 138 -12.23 14.60 18.85
C ASN A 138 -12.96 15.76 18.13
N GLY A 139 -12.77 15.88 16.82
CA GLY A 139 -13.32 16.92 15.96
C GLY A 139 -12.35 18.08 15.76
N PHE A 140 -12.06 18.39 14.49
CA PHE A 140 -11.10 19.41 14.07
C PHE A 140 -11.31 20.78 14.71
N GLU A 141 -12.56 21.26 14.75
CA GLU A 141 -12.88 22.60 15.28
C GLU A 141 -12.48 22.80 16.74
N LYS A 142 -12.53 21.73 17.55
CA LYS A 142 -12.13 21.76 18.97
C LYS A 142 -10.62 21.66 19.16
N GLU A 143 -9.93 21.08 18.18
CA GLU A 143 -8.53 20.65 18.27
C GLU A 143 -7.62 21.43 17.32
N LYS A 144 -8.05 22.61 16.83
CA LYS A 144 -7.26 23.48 15.95
C LYS A 144 -5.87 23.79 16.51
N ALA A 145 -5.78 24.06 17.82
CA ALA A 145 -4.51 24.29 18.49
C ALA A 145 -3.57 23.06 18.40
N SER A 146 -4.09 21.86 18.68
CA SER A 146 -3.36 20.59 18.55
C SER A 146 -2.90 20.36 17.11
N PHE A 147 -3.74 20.68 16.13
CA PHE A 147 -3.38 20.60 14.71
C PHE A 147 -2.21 21.50 14.36
N TYR A 148 -2.19 22.77 14.80
CA TYR A 148 -1.06 23.67 14.55
C TYR A 148 0.24 23.19 15.20
N LEU A 149 0.16 22.52 16.36
CA LEU A 149 1.32 21.96 17.06
C LEU A 149 1.90 20.71 16.39
N LEU A 150 1.23 20.11 15.40
CA LEU A 150 1.81 19.03 14.61
C LEU A 150 3.04 19.47 13.81
N ARG A 151 3.08 20.73 13.33
CA ARG A 151 4.22 21.26 12.55
C ARG A 151 5.52 21.23 13.35
N PRO A 152 5.62 21.80 14.57
CA PRO A 152 6.82 21.67 15.38
C PRO A 152 7.10 20.22 15.80
N LYS A 153 6.07 19.39 16.05
CA LYS A 153 6.25 17.96 16.34
C LYS A 153 6.91 17.21 15.17
N MET A 154 6.49 17.50 13.94
CA MET A 154 7.06 16.98 12.70
C MET A 154 8.50 17.45 12.47
N ALA A 155 8.77 18.74 12.72
CA ALA A 155 10.11 19.29 12.61
C ALA A 155 11.08 18.63 13.61
N TYR A 156 10.65 18.43 14.85
CA TYR A 156 11.44 17.72 15.86
C TYR A 156 11.69 16.26 15.50
N ALA A 157 10.66 15.54 15.02
CA ALA A 157 10.80 14.15 14.59
C ALA A 157 11.83 14.00 13.47
N LEU A 158 11.81 14.88 12.46
CA LEU A 158 12.82 14.89 11.41
C LEU A 158 14.19 15.34 11.93
N GLY A 159 14.26 16.32 12.83
CA GLY A 159 15.52 16.79 13.41
C GLY A 159 16.31 15.69 14.13
N ARG A 160 15.60 14.73 14.75
CA ARG A 160 16.22 13.56 15.39
C ARG A 160 16.70 12.49 14.40
N ASP A 161 16.24 12.53 13.16
CA ASP A 161 16.48 11.51 12.13
C ASP A 161 16.65 12.17 10.75
N SER A 162 17.52 13.17 10.69
CA SER A 162 17.64 14.10 9.55
C SER A 162 18.08 13.43 8.25
N GLY A 163 18.76 12.28 8.34
CA GLY A 163 19.18 11.46 7.20
C GLY A 163 18.06 10.63 6.57
N ASN A 164 16.88 10.52 7.20
CA ASN A 164 15.79 9.69 6.71
C ASN A 164 14.99 10.39 5.62
N LYS A 165 15.29 10.06 4.37
CA LYS A 165 14.60 10.60 3.18
C LYS A 165 13.10 10.31 3.18
N GLY A 166 12.66 9.14 3.67
CA GLY A 166 11.25 8.80 3.75
C GLY A 166 10.49 9.70 4.74
N LEU A 167 11.08 9.95 5.91
CA LEU A 167 10.51 10.89 6.89
C LEU A 167 10.53 12.33 6.37
N LYS A 168 11.58 12.71 5.65
CA LYS A 168 11.69 14.02 5.01
C LYS A 168 10.59 14.23 3.96
N LEU A 169 10.34 13.24 3.09
CA LEU A 169 9.23 13.31 2.13
C LEU A 169 7.88 13.43 2.85
N PHE A 170 7.65 12.61 3.88
CA PHE A 170 6.43 12.67 4.69
C PHE A 170 6.22 14.07 5.29
N LYS A 171 7.29 14.70 5.78
CA LYS A 171 7.25 16.08 6.28
C LYS A 171 6.92 17.09 5.18
N LEU A 172 7.52 16.99 4.00
CA LEU A 172 7.26 17.94 2.91
C LEU A 172 5.79 17.88 2.47
N ILE A 173 5.23 16.68 2.35
CA ILE A 173 3.80 16.48 2.04
C ILE A 173 2.94 17.08 3.16
N PHE A 174 3.28 16.81 4.42
CA PHE A 174 2.58 17.33 5.59
C PHE A 174 2.59 18.86 5.64
N ASP A 175 3.75 19.50 5.48
CA ASP A 175 3.88 20.95 5.56
C ASP A 175 3.06 21.64 4.46
N TYR A 176 3.08 21.10 3.24
CA TYR A 176 2.31 21.65 2.12
C TYR A 176 0.81 21.52 2.37
N THR A 177 0.34 20.30 2.67
CA THR A 177 -1.09 19.99 2.76
C THR A 177 -1.74 20.57 4.02
N SER A 178 -1.01 20.64 5.14
CA SER A 178 -1.54 21.24 6.38
C SER A 178 -1.87 22.72 6.26
N ASN A 179 -1.16 23.48 5.40
CA ASN A 179 -1.47 24.89 5.15
C ASN A 179 -2.78 25.09 4.35
N LEU A 180 -3.28 24.05 3.70
CA LEU A 180 -4.51 24.09 2.91
C LEU A 180 -5.76 23.83 3.76
N VAL A 181 -5.60 23.24 4.95
CA VAL A 181 -6.70 22.88 5.84
C VAL A 181 -7.20 24.11 6.60
N LYS A 182 -8.49 24.42 6.45
CA LYS A 182 -9.17 25.57 7.10
C LYS A 182 -10.40 25.16 7.90
N ASP A 183 -11.05 24.07 7.50
CA ASP A 183 -12.29 23.57 8.09
C ASP A 183 -12.26 22.04 8.28
N ALA A 184 -13.29 21.52 8.94
CA ALA A 184 -13.41 20.09 9.25
C ALA A 184 -13.46 19.19 8.00
N ASN A 185 -14.12 19.62 6.91
CA ASN A 185 -14.20 18.81 5.69
C ASN A 185 -12.83 18.69 5.02
N GLN A 186 -12.08 19.79 4.97
CA GLN A 186 -10.71 19.79 4.46
C GLN A 186 -9.77 18.96 5.36
N TYR A 187 -10.03 18.95 6.67
CA TYR A 187 -9.30 18.10 7.61
C TYR A 187 -9.58 16.61 7.38
N GLU A 188 -10.83 16.24 7.07
CA GLU A 188 -11.17 14.86 6.68
C GLU A 188 -10.45 14.46 5.38
N ASN A 189 -10.44 15.32 4.37
CA ASN A 189 -9.68 15.09 3.14
C ASN A 189 -8.17 14.93 3.39
N PHE A 190 -7.61 15.75 4.28
CA PHE A 190 -6.24 15.61 4.75
C PHE A 190 -6.01 14.25 5.42
N CYS A 191 -6.92 13.79 6.28
CA CYS A 191 -6.82 12.47 6.90
C CYS A 191 -6.83 11.35 5.85
N ASN A 192 -7.73 11.42 4.86
CA ASN A 192 -7.82 10.46 3.77
C ASN A 192 -6.52 10.36 2.96
N LEU A 193 -5.88 11.50 2.69
CA LEU A 193 -4.58 11.53 2.00
C LEU A 193 -3.51 10.75 2.78
N PHE A 194 -3.37 11.03 4.08
CA PHE A 194 -2.37 10.35 4.90
C PHE A 194 -2.71 8.87 5.11
N GLU A 195 -3.98 8.51 5.23
CA GLU A 195 -4.44 7.12 5.27
C GLU A 195 -4.03 6.35 4.03
N ALA A 196 -4.25 6.91 2.84
CA ALA A 196 -3.87 6.29 1.58
C ALA A 196 -2.35 6.10 1.46
N ILE A 197 -1.54 7.12 1.80
CA ILE A 197 -0.07 7.01 1.82
C ILE A 197 0.37 5.86 2.74
N LEU A 198 -0.22 5.74 3.92
CA LEU A 198 0.13 4.70 4.89
C LEU A 198 -0.32 3.31 4.47
N ALA A 199 -1.48 3.19 3.82
CA ALA A 199 -1.95 1.95 3.24
C ALA A 199 -0.95 1.43 2.19
N TYR A 200 -0.52 2.30 1.26
CA TYR A 200 0.47 1.94 0.25
C TYR A 200 1.87 1.72 0.83
N HIS A 201 2.29 2.49 1.83
CA HIS A 201 3.55 2.23 2.56
C HIS A 201 3.57 0.83 3.17
N LYS A 202 2.48 0.44 3.83
CA LYS A 202 2.33 -0.91 4.41
C LYS A 202 2.30 -1.98 3.32
N ALA A 203 1.55 -1.78 2.25
CA ALA A 203 1.46 -2.72 1.12
C ALA A 203 2.84 -2.98 0.48
N ASN A 204 3.73 -1.99 0.50
CA ASN A 204 5.08 -2.07 -0.06
C ASN A 204 6.15 -2.51 0.96
N GLY A 205 5.75 -3.15 2.06
CA GLY A 205 6.67 -3.77 3.01
C GLY A 205 7.30 -2.80 4.03
N GLY A 206 6.62 -1.70 4.34
CA GLY A 206 7.00 -0.80 5.43
C GLY A 206 7.26 -1.55 6.74
N LYS A 207 8.50 -1.47 7.24
CA LYS A 207 8.97 -2.19 8.44
C LYS A 207 8.44 -1.55 9.72
N ASP A 208 8.32 -2.36 10.78
CA ASP A 208 7.96 -1.90 12.14
C ASP A 208 9.02 -0.96 12.75
#